data_AF-A0A6V7I134-F1
#
_entry.id   AF-A0A6V7I134-F1
#
_cell.length_a   1.000
_cell.length_b   1.000
_cell.length_c   1.000
_cell.angle_alpha   90.00
_cell.angle_beta   90.00
_cell.angle_gamma   90.00
#
_symmetry.space_group_name_H-M   'P 1'
#
loop_
_entity.id
_entity.type
_entity.pdbx_description
1 polymer ?
#
loop_
_entity_poly.entity_id
_entity_poly.type
_entity_poly.pdbx_seq_one_letter_code
_entity_poly.pdbx_strand_id
1 'polypeptide(L)'
;RVEYTDADEQLIRYARVRDVPPLLHEKLELLRHFTEYMDDHLTNGGEINDTSIRSNPRRNSGVPRMRRWLRTDRAIVMELSVPLLQVNFFADHTKIVVSEGTPPKDYFVTYIDANRCTTTYRLSDLREGGCTSELYERLNYVCRASKEFAHLENNVGCSEISINRKTGRKS
;
A
#
# COMPACT_ATOMS: atom_id res chain seq x y z
N ARG A 1 -20.27 -4.67 7.02
CA ARG A 1 -19.37 -4.12 8.06
C ARG A 1 -18.67 -2.91 7.47
N VAL A 2 -18.62 -1.78 8.18
CA VAL A 2 -17.88 -0.57 7.78
C VAL A 2 -16.87 -0.27 8.87
N GLU A 3 -15.66 0.11 8.47
CA GLU A 3 -14.57 0.52 9.37
C GLU A 3 -14.22 1.97 9.06
N TYR A 4 -14.23 2.82 10.08
CA TYR A 4 -13.86 4.22 9.98
C TYR A 4 -12.69 4.50 10.92
N THR A 5 -11.67 5.19 10.42
CA THR A 5 -10.55 5.69 11.23
C THR A 5 -10.61 7.21 11.20
N ASP A 6 -10.67 7.83 12.38
CA ASP A 6 -10.62 9.28 12.50
C ASP A 6 -9.18 9.82 12.45
N ALA A 7 -9.02 11.13 12.66
CA ALA A 7 -7.73 11.79 12.62
C ALA A 7 -6.81 11.36 13.79
N ASP A 8 -7.37 10.86 14.89
CA ASP A 8 -6.66 10.39 16.08
C ASP A 8 -6.33 8.89 16.01
N GLU A 9 -6.39 8.32 14.80
CA GLU A 9 -6.19 6.91 14.49
C GLU A 9 -7.14 5.95 15.23
N GLN A 10 -8.27 6.43 15.75
CA GLN A 10 -9.24 5.60 16.45
C GLN A 10 -10.10 4.83 15.45
N LEU A 11 -10.12 3.50 15.60
CA LEU A 11 -10.87 2.61 14.73
C LEU A 11 -12.29 2.37 15.26
N ILE A 12 -13.27 2.90 14.56
CA ILE A 12 -14.69 2.69 14.82
C ILE A 12 -15.22 1.64 13.84
N ARG A 13 -15.97 0.67 14.37
CA ARG A 13 -16.51 -0.46 13.59
C ARG A 13 -18.03 -0.45 13.64
N TYR A 14 -18.65 -0.31 12.47
CA TYR A 14 -20.10 -0.42 12.30
C TYR A 14 -20.46 -1.80 11.72
N ALA A 15 -21.39 -2.51 12.35
CA ALA A 15 -21.79 -3.84 11.90
C ALA A 15 -22.46 -3.77 10.53
N ARG A 16 -23.38 -2.80 10.35
CA ARG A 16 -24.16 -2.59 9.12
C ARG A 16 -23.97 -1.16 8.62
N VAL A 17 -24.18 -0.95 7.32
CA VAL A 17 -24.11 0.37 6.67
C VAL A 17 -25.10 1.35 7.30
N ARG A 18 -26.31 0.90 7.61
CA ARG A 18 -27.34 1.71 8.26
C ARG A 18 -27.00 2.17 9.69
N ASP A 19 -25.99 1.56 10.31
CA ASP A 19 -25.53 1.92 11.66
C ASP A 19 -24.51 3.08 11.60
N VAL A 20 -24.11 3.52 10.40
CA VAL A 20 -23.18 4.63 10.19
C VAL A 20 -23.90 5.97 10.46
N PRO A 21 -23.33 6.86 11.29
CA PRO A 21 -23.97 8.12 11.65
C PRO A 21 -24.11 9.05 10.44
N PRO A 22 -25.13 9.94 10.41
CA PRO A 22 -25.38 10.87 9.30
C PRO A 22 -24.16 11.71 8.89
N LEU A 23 -23.32 12.10 9.86
CA LEU A 23 -22.09 12.87 9.61
C LEU A 23 -21.10 12.16 8.67
N LEU A 24 -21.18 10.84 8.55
CA LEU A 24 -20.30 10.03 7.69
C LEU A 24 -20.97 9.61 6.38
N HIS A 25 -22.23 9.97 6.13
CA HIS A 25 -22.95 9.52 4.93
C HIS A 25 -22.32 10.02 3.64
N GLU A 26 -21.90 11.29 3.58
CA GLU A 26 -21.19 11.82 2.40
C GLU A 26 -19.89 11.06 2.10
N LYS A 27 -19.10 10.74 3.15
CA LYS A 27 -17.87 9.94 3.00
C LYS A 27 -18.17 8.52 2.53
N LEU A 28 -19.27 7.94 3.01
CA LEU A 28 -19.69 6.60 2.63
C LEU A 28 -20.17 6.54 1.18
N GLU A 29 -20.94 7.54 0.72
CA GLU A 29 -21.38 7.64 -0.67
C GLU A 29 -20.18 7.82 -1.61
N LEU A 30 -19.20 8.66 -1.24
CA LEU A 30 -17.97 8.81 -1.99
C LEU A 30 -17.18 7.49 -2.08
N LEU A 31 -17.08 6.74 -0.99
CA LEU A 31 -16.47 5.41 -0.99
C LEU A 31 -17.19 4.43 -1.92
N ARG A 32 -18.54 4.50 -1.97
CA ARG A 32 -19.33 3.67 -2.90
C ARG A 32 -18.97 4.00 -4.35
N HIS A 33 -18.94 5.28 -4.69
CA HIS A 33 -18.56 5.71 -6.05
C HIS A 33 -17.14 5.31 -6.43
N PHE A 34 -16.17 5.38 -5.51
CA PHE A 34 -14.83 4.87 -5.78
C PHE A 34 -14.84 3.35 -6.00
N THR A 35 -15.60 2.60 -5.19
CA THR A 35 -15.73 1.14 -5.35
C THR A 35 -16.29 0.78 -6.72
N GLU A 36 -17.44 1.37 -7.09
CA GLU A 36 -18.10 1.16 -8.38
C GLU A 36 -17.16 1.49 -9.54
N TYR A 37 -16.49 2.65 -9.48
CA TYR A 37 -15.54 3.05 -10.51
C TYR A 37 -14.37 2.07 -10.65
N MET A 38 -13.80 1.59 -9.53
CA MET A 38 -12.70 0.63 -9.57
C MET A 38 -13.13 -0.71 -10.16
N ASP A 39 -14.31 -1.21 -9.80
CA ASP A 39 -14.86 -2.48 -10.32
C ASP A 39 -15.10 -2.41 -11.83
N ASP A 40 -15.59 -1.27 -12.32
CA ASP A 40 -15.91 -1.09 -13.73
C ASP A 40 -14.69 -0.81 -14.63
N HIS A 41 -13.64 -0.17 -14.09
CA HIS A 41 -12.58 0.43 -14.92
C HIS A 41 -11.16 -0.07 -14.64
N LEU A 42 -10.90 -0.78 -13.54
CA LEU A 42 -9.55 -1.20 -13.17
C LEU A 42 -9.35 -2.71 -13.26
N THR A 43 -8.17 -3.12 -13.75
CA THR A 43 -7.78 -4.54 -13.71
C THR A 43 -7.16 -4.90 -12.37
N ASN A 44 -7.44 -6.12 -11.87
CA ASN A 44 -6.81 -6.65 -10.67
C ASN A 44 -5.27 -6.58 -10.73
N GLY A 45 -4.65 -6.14 -9.63
CA GLY A 45 -3.23 -5.76 -9.57
C GLY A 45 -2.20 -6.89 -9.60
N GLY A 46 -2.65 -8.15 -9.59
CA GLY A 46 -1.85 -9.38 -9.65
C GLY A 46 -2.71 -10.59 -9.27
N GLU A 47 -2.41 -11.77 -9.82
CA GLU A 47 -3.01 -13.03 -9.38
C GLU A 47 -2.23 -13.52 -8.16
N ILE A 48 -2.80 -13.34 -6.97
CA ILE A 48 -2.27 -14.01 -5.79
C ILE A 48 -2.82 -15.44 -5.84
N ASN A 49 -1.99 -16.41 -6.23
CA ASN A 49 -2.36 -17.81 -6.13
C ASN A 49 -2.77 -18.11 -4.68
N ASP A 50 -4.04 -18.47 -4.53
CA ASP A 50 -4.81 -18.64 -3.28
C ASP A 50 -4.24 -19.73 -2.34
N THR A 51 -3.13 -20.37 -2.73
CA THR A 51 -2.51 -21.50 -2.04
C THR A 51 -1.65 -21.10 -0.83
N SER A 52 -1.16 -19.85 -0.73
CA SER A 52 -0.31 -19.45 0.42
C SER A 52 -1.07 -18.75 1.57
N ILE A 53 -2.21 -18.10 1.29
CA ILE A 53 -2.98 -17.34 2.29
C ILE A 53 -3.77 -18.27 3.23
N ARG A 54 -4.04 -19.51 2.81
CA ARG A 54 -4.87 -20.47 3.58
C ARG A 54 -4.21 -21.07 4.83
N SER A 55 -2.95 -20.77 5.13
CA SER A 55 -2.23 -21.44 6.22
C SER A 55 -2.30 -20.75 7.59
N ASN A 56 -3.03 -19.63 7.76
CA ASN A 56 -3.23 -19.08 9.10
C ASN A 56 -4.60 -18.41 9.32
N PRO A 57 -5.61 -19.16 9.80
CA PRO A 57 -6.92 -18.62 10.18
C PRO A 57 -6.88 -17.79 11.48
N ARG A 58 -5.68 -17.40 11.95
CA ARG A 58 -5.45 -16.69 13.21
C ARG A 58 -4.71 -15.38 13.01
N ARG A 59 -5.29 -14.39 12.34
CA ARG A 59 -5.09 -12.98 12.72
C ARG A 59 -6.38 -12.22 12.45
N ASN A 60 -6.89 -11.53 13.46
CA ASN A 60 -7.74 -10.36 13.31
C ASN A 60 -6.99 -9.22 12.59
N SER A 61 -6.24 -9.50 11.52
CA SER A 61 -5.58 -8.48 10.71
C SER A 61 -6.67 -7.80 9.91
N GLY A 62 -7.12 -6.65 10.38
CA GLY A 62 -8.06 -5.81 9.64
C GLY A 62 -7.54 -5.53 8.23
N VAL A 63 -8.45 -5.10 7.35
CA VAL A 63 -8.11 -4.71 5.98
C VAL A 63 -6.98 -3.67 6.04
N PRO A 64 -5.88 -3.86 5.26
CA PRO A 64 -4.82 -2.85 5.13
C PRO A 64 -5.42 -1.48 4.81
N ARG A 65 -5.06 -0.45 5.58
CA ARG A 65 -5.48 0.93 5.31
C ARG A 65 -4.30 1.73 4.81
N MET A 66 -4.52 2.59 3.81
CA MET A 66 -3.50 3.51 3.34
C MET A 66 -3.29 4.62 4.37
N ARG A 67 -2.08 4.72 4.92
CA ARG A 67 -1.69 5.81 5.84
C ARG A 67 -1.35 7.06 5.05
N ARG A 68 -0.56 6.89 4.00
CA ARG A 68 -0.13 7.96 3.11
C ARG A 68 0.32 7.41 1.76
N TRP A 69 0.43 8.31 0.79
CA TRP A 69 0.92 7.98 -0.53
C TRP A 69 1.73 9.13 -1.11
N LEU A 70 2.68 8.78 -1.97
CA LEU A 70 3.50 9.71 -2.74
C LEU A 70 3.45 9.30 -4.20
N ARG A 71 3.08 10.25 -5.07
CA ARG A 71 3.13 10.06 -6.52
C ARG A 71 4.29 10.84 -7.11
N THR A 72 5.12 10.14 -7.87
CA THR A 72 6.20 10.71 -8.69
C THR A 72 5.84 10.62 -10.17
N ASP A 73 6.76 11.03 -11.03
CA ASP A 73 6.71 10.78 -12.48
C ASP A 73 6.92 9.29 -12.82
N ARG A 74 7.58 8.52 -11.93
CA ARG A 74 7.93 7.11 -12.15
C ARG A 74 6.98 6.11 -11.53
N ALA A 75 6.43 6.42 -10.35
CA ALA A 75 5.66 5.47 -9.57
C ALA A 75 4.66 6.14 -8.61
N ILE A 76 3.72 5.34 -8.09
CA ILE A 76 2.99 5.65 -6.86
C ILE A 76 3.48 4.74 -5.73
N VAL A 77 3.86 5.36 -4.61
CA VAL A 77 4.31 4.72 -3.37
C VAL A 77 3.18 4.85 -2.36
N MET A 78 2.79 3.76 -1.71
CA MET A 78 1.71 3.69 -0.73
C MET A 78 2.22 3.03 0.54
N GLU A 79 2.14 3.72 1.67
CA GLU A 79 2.40 3.14 3.00
C GLU A 79 1.06 2.66 3.58
N LEU A 80 0.97 1.38 3.96
CA LEU A 80 -0.25 0.80 4.51
C LEU A 80 -0.05 0.38 5.97
N SER A 81 -1.16 0.22 6.70
CA SER A 81 -1.12 -0.19 8.10
C SER A 81 -0.52 -1.58 8.31
N VAL A 82 -0.72 -2.52 7.35
CA VAL A 82 -0.19 -3.90 7.26
C VAL A 82 -0.54 -4.40 5.84
N PRO A 83 0.31 -4.79 4.86
CA PRO A 83 1.78 -4.76 4.78
C PRO A 83 2.33 -3.33 4.62
N LEU A 84 3.63 -3.17 4.83
CA LEU A 84 4.26 -1.89 5.15
C LEU A 84 4.25 -0.89 3.98
N LEU A 85 4.58 -1.35 2.77
CA LEU A 85 4.81 -0.45 1.64
C LEU A 85 4.50 -1.15 0.31
N GLN A 86 3.83 -0.44 -0.60
CA GLN A 86 3.63 -0.88 -1.98
C GLN A 86 4.07 0.22 -2.97
N VAL A 87 4.80 -0.18 -4.00
CA VAL A 87 5.25 0.71 -5.08
C VAL A 87 4.76 0.15 -6.41
N ASN A 88 4.01 0.95 -7.16
CA ASN A 88 3.56 0.61 -8.51
C ASN A 88 4.30 1.50 -9.52
N PHE A 89 5.11 0.91 -10.39
CA PHE A 89 5.85 1.61 -11.44
C PHE A 89 4.98 1.80 -12.68
N PHE A 90 5.00 3.01 -13.26
CA PHE A 90 4.10 3.36 -14.36
C PHE A 90 4.60 2.88 -15.73
N ALA A 91 5.92 2.91 -15.96
CA ALA A 91 6.49 2.68 -17.28
C ALA A 91 6.36 1.22 -17.75
N ASP A 92 6.45 0.27 -16.83
CA ASP A 92 6.50 -1.17 -17.11
C ASP A 92 5.44 -1.98 -16.35
N HIS A 93 4.57 -1.30 -15.61
CA HIS A 93 3.51 -1.90 -14.78
C HIS A 93 3.97 -2.88 -13.70
N THR A 94 5.28 -2.92 -13.39
CA THR A 94 5.83 -3.75 -12.32
C THR A 94 5.48 -3.17 -10.95
N LYS A 95 5.48 -4.02 -9.92
CA LYS A 95 5.14 -3.62 -8.55
C LYS A 95 6.06 -4.28 -7.54
N ILE A 96 6.34 -3.58 -6.45
CA ILE A 96 6.96 -4.17 -5.25
C ILE A 96 6.04 -3.96 -4.06
N VAL A 97 5.82 -5.03 -3.30
CA VAL A 97 5.20 -4.99 -1.98
C VAL A 97 6.22 -5.45 -0.94
N VAL A 98 6.42 -4.65 0.11
CA VAL A 98 7.28 -4.97 1.26
C VAL A 98 6.39 -5.20 2.47
N SER A 99 6.54 -6.36 3.11
CA SER A 99 5.80 -6.72 4.32
C SER A 99 6.74 -7.18 5.42
N GLU A 100 6.34 -6.94 6.67
CA GLU A 100 7.07 -7.44 7.84
C GLU A 100 6.72 -8.92 8.07
N GLY A 101 7.74 -9.76 8.18
CA GLY A 101 7.62 -11.17 8.53
C GLY A 101 7.53 -11.40 10.04
N THR A 102 7.34 -12.66 10.43
CA THR A 102 7.34 -13.04 11.85
C THR A 102 8.77 -13.03 12.43
N PRO A 103 8.95 -12.69 13.71
CA PRO A 103 10.27 -12.60 14.34
C PRO A 103 11.14 -13.88 14.19
N PRO A 104 12.47 -13.74 14.14
CA PRO A 104 13.26 -12.50 14.23
C PRO A 104 13.06 -11.62 12.98
N LYS A 105 12.90 -10.30 13.17
CA LYS A 105 12.44 -9.32 12.15
C LYS A 105 13.11 -9.54 10.78
N ASP A 106 12.42 -10.27 9.91
CA ASP A 106 12.74 -10.39 8.50
C ASP A 106 11.61 -9.74 7.70
N TYR A 107 11.91 -9.31 6.47
CA TYR A 107 10.93 -8.70 5.58
C TYR A 107 10.73 -9.59 4.36
N PHE A 108 9.52 -9.58 3.83
CA PHE A 108 9.23 -10.20 2.55
C PHE A 108 9.12 -9.13 1.47
N VAL A 109 9.76 -9.38 0.33
CA VAL A 109 9.66 -8.57 -0.88
C VAL A 109 8.88 -9.38 -1.90
N THR A 110 7.68 -8.92 -2.24
CA THR A 110 6.89 -9.49 -3.32
C THR A 110 7.05 -8.62 -4.56
N TYR A 111 7.61 -9.19 -5.61
CA TYR A 111 7.76 -8.55 -6.91
C TYR A 111 6.69 -9.08 -7.86
N ILE A 112 5.98 -8.17 -8.52
CA ILE A 112 4.98 -8.47 -9.54
C ILE A 112 5.53 -7.89 -10.84
N ASP A 113 5.81 -8.77 -11.80
CA ASP A 113 6.40 -8.38 -13.07
C ASP A 113 5.34 -7.84 -14.07
N ALA A 114 5.80 -7.46 -15.27
CA ALA A 114 4.93 -6.95 -16.32
C ALA A 114 3.92 -8.00 -16.82
N ASN A 115 4.22 -9.29 -16.68
CA ASN A 115 3.33 -10.40 -17.01
C ASN A 115 2.34 -10.73 -15.88
N ARG A 116 2.37 -9.96 -14.79
CA ARG A 116 1.57 -10.17 -13.56
C ARG A 116 1.96 -11.44 -12.80
N CYS A 117 3.14 -12.01 -13.09
CA CYS A 117 3.69 -13.11 -12.32
C CYS A 117 4.22 -12.58 -10.98
N THR A 118 3.80 -13.23 -9.90
CA THR A 118 4.15 -12.85 -8.54
C THR A 118 5.25 -13.75 -8.00
N THR A 119 6.35 -13.15 -7.52
CA THR A 119 7.40 -13.88 -6.80
C THR A 119 7.70 -13.21 -5.47
N THR A 120 7.76 -13.98 -4.39
CA THR A 120 8.05 -13.49 -3.04
C THR A 120 9.39 -14.01 -2.56
N TYR A 121 10.22 -13.09 -2.06
CA TYR A 121 11.55 -13.36 -1.54
C TYR A 121 11.63 -12.92 -0.07
N ARG A 122 12.46 -13.60 0.72
CA ARG A 122 12.93 -13.01 1.99
C ARG A 122 13.99 -11.97 1.67
N LEU A 123 13.97 -10.86 2.39
CA LEU A 123 14.96 -9.80 2.21
C LEU A 123 16.37 -10.28 2.61
N SER A 124 16.45 -11.15 3.63
CA SER A 124 17.68 -11.85 4.02
C SER A 124 18.29 -12.66 2.86
N ASP A 125 17.47 -13.47 2.18
CA ASP A 125 17.90 -14.28 1.04
C ASP A 125 18.40 -13.40 -0.12
N LEU A 126 17.71 -12.29 -0.42
CA LEU A 126 18.14 -11.33 -1.46
C LEU A 126 19.47 -10.65 -1.13
N ARG A 127 19.71 -10.37 0.16
CA ARG A 127 20.96 -9.77 0.64
C ARG A 127 22.14 -10.72 0.45
N GLU A 128 21.94 -12.02 0.69
CA GLU A 128 22.99 -13.03 0.69
C GLU A 128 23.23 -13.64 -0.70
N GLY A 129 22.14 -13.94 -1.42
CA GLY A 129 22.18 -14.56 -2.76
C GLY A 129 22.21 -13.56 -3.92
N GLY A 130 22.01 -12.27 -3.65
CA GLY A 130 21.86 -11.25 -4.69
C GLY A 130 20.51 -11.32 -5.41
N CYS A 131 20.36 -10.50 -6.45
CA CYS A 131 19.16 -10.45 -7.27
C CYS A 131 19.47 -9.91 -8.67
N THR A 132 18.47 -9.96 -9.55
CA THR A 132 18.59 -9.35 -10.88
C THR A 132 18.79 -7.83 -10.77
N SER A 133 19.46 -7.23 -11.75
CA SER A 133 19.67 -5.77 -11.79
C SER A 133 18.35 -5.00 -11.70
N GLU A 134 17.29 -5.51 -12.34
CA GLU A 134 16.00 -4.84 -12.31
C GLU A 134 15.33 -4.90 -10.92
N LEU A 135 15.43 -6.03 -10.20
CA LEU A 135 14.92 -6.10 -8.83
C LEU A 135 15.75 -5.21 -7.90
N TYR A 136 17.07 -5.18 -8.09
CA TYR A 136 17.97 -4.32 -7.33
C TYR A 136 17.63 -2.83 -7.48
N GLU A 137 17.39 -2.35 -8.70
CA GLU A 137 17.02 -0.95 -8.97
C GLU A 137 15.71 -0.57 -8.27
N ARG A 138 14.72 -1.46 -8.31
CA ARG A 138 13.42 -1.24 -7.67
C ARG A 138 13.53 -1.28 -6.15
N LEU A 139 14.34 -2.17 -5.58
CA LEU A 139 14.66 -2.18 -4.14
C LEU A 139 15.36 -0.88 -3.71
N ASN A 140 16.25 -0.34 -4.55
CA ASN A 140 16.87 0.95 -4.29
C ASN A 140 15.84 2.09 -4.29
N TYR A 141 14.88 2.06 -5.22
CA TYR A 141 13.77 3.02 -5.25
C TYR A 141 12.91 2.93 -3.98
N VAL A 142 12.52 1.72 -3.57
CA VAL A 142 11.80 1.43 -2.32
C VAL A 142 12.56 2.00 -1.12
N CYS A 143 13.87 1.73 -1.01
CA CYS A 143 14.71 2.23 0.08
C CYS A 143 14.71 3.77 0.18
N ARG A 144 14.79 4.46 -0.97
CA ARG A 144 14.73 5.93 -1.02
C ARG A 144 13.35 6.44 -0.58
N ALA A 145 12.28 5.83 -1.08
CA ALA A 145 10.91 6.21 -0.70
C ALA A 145 10.66 5.99 0.80
N SER A 146 11.12 4.87 1.37
CA SER A 146 11.02 4.62 2.82
C SER A 146 11.75 5.66 3.66
N LYS A 147 12.92 6.13 3.21
CA LYS A 147 13.65 7.21 3.89
C LYS A 147 12.92 8.54 3.82
N GLU A 148 12.36 8.88 2.66
CA GLU A 148 11.56 10.10 2.48
C GLU A 148 10.35 10.10 3.42
N PHE A 149 9.63 8.99 3.48
CA PHE A 149 8.56 8.74 4.44
C PHE A 149 9.03 8.88 5.90
N ALA A 150 10.18 8.32 6.28
CA ALA A 150 10.74 8.51 7.62
C ALA A 150 11.12 9.98 7.92
N HIS A 151 11.65 10.73 6.95
CA HIS A 151 11.95 12.16 7.13
C HIS A 151 10.68 13.00 7.30
N LEU A 152 9.60 12.68 6.58
CA LEU A 152 8.32 13.35 6.75
C LEU A 152 7.76 13.14 8.16
N GLU A 153 7.86 11.93 8.73
CA GLU A 153 7.43 11.68 10.12
C GLU A 153 8.17 12.57 11.13
N ASN A 154 9.49 12.74 10.94
CA ASN A 154 10.31 13.57 11.81
C ASN A 154 10.02 15.07 11.68
N ASN A 155 9.50 15.52 10.54
CA ASN A 155 9.15 16.92 10.29
C ASN A 155 7.69 17.25 10.63
N VAL A 156 6.80 16.26 10.73
CA VAL A 156 5.38 16.45 11.11
C VAL A 156 5.22 16.75 12.61
N GLY A 157 6.29 16.68 13.40
CA GLY A 157 6.37 17.35 14.71
C GLY A 157 6.22 18.89 14.62
N CYS A 158 6.24 19.46 13.40
CA CYS A 158 5.96 20.86 13.14
C CYS A 158 5.06 20.99 11.90
N SER A 159 3.81 21.42 12.13
CA SER A 159 2.78 21.84 11.16
C SER A 159 2.08 20.77 10.29
N GLU A 160 0.75 20.77 10.42
CA GLU A 160 -0.23 20.29 9.42
C GLU A 160 0.16 20.72 8.01
N ILE A 161 -0.11 19.89 6.99
CA ILE A 161 -0.73 20.27 5.70
C ILE A 161 -0.75 19.07 4.75
N SER A 162 -1.91 18.88 4.10
CA SER A 162 -2.13 18.02 2.94
C SER A 162 -1.15 18.31 1.80
N ILE A 163 -0.46 17.29 1.27
CA ILE A 163 0.34 17.46 0.05
C ILE A 163 -0.20 16.57 -1.06
N ASN A 164 -1.18 17.13 -1.77
CA ASN A 164 -1.56 16.71 -3.11
C ASN A 164 -0.79 17.60 -4.11
N ARG A 165 0.34 17.15 -4.64
CA ARG A 165 1.06 17.91 -5.68
C ARG A 165 0.68 17.40 -7.06
N LYS A 166 -0.37 18.01 -7.64
CA LYS A 166 -0.56 18.07 -9.09
C LYS A 166 0.56 18.94 -9.70
N THR A 167 1.44 18.35 -10.50
CA THR A 167 2.27 19.10 -11.45
C THR A 167 1.66 18.99 -12.84
N GLY A 168 0.69 19.86 -13.13
CA GLY A 168 0.23 20.11 -14.49
C GLY A 168 1.27 20.98 -15.21
N ARG A 169 1.99 20.41 -16.18
CA ARG A 169 2.83 21.16 -17.11
C ARG A 169 1.92 21.62 -18.25
N LYS A 170 1.64 22.93 -18.31
CA LYS A 170 1.05 23.56 -19.50
C LYS A 170 2.03 23.45 -20.66
N SER A 171 1.54 23.02 -21.82
CA SER A 171 2.06 23.39 -23.13
C SER A 171 0.98 24.23 -23.80
#